data_AF-A0A5F8GUY8-F1
#
_entry.id   AF-A0A5F8GUY8-F1
#
_cell.length_a   1.000
_cell.length_b   1.000
_cell.length_c   1.000
_cell.angle_alpha   90.00
_cell.angle_beta   90.00
_cell.angle_gamma   90.00
#
_symmetry.space_group_name_H-M   'P 1'
#
loop_
_entity.id
_entity.type
_entity.pdbx_description
1 polymer ?
#
loop_
_entity_poly.entity_id
_entity_poly.type
_entity_poly.pdbx_seq_one_letter_code
_entity_poly.pdbx_strand_id
1 'polypeptide(L)' 'MEKPKLEKFWSPSRGNGLRALASLRPGELLFRSEPLAYTVCKESLGVVCERCLCRYGANLLTCVCPGM' A
#
# COMPACT_ATOMS: atom_id res chain seq x y z
N MET A 1 10.58 -7.76 18.53
CA MET A 1 9.51 -7.60 17.52
C MET A 1 8.17 -7.70 18.25
N GLU A 2 7.24 -6.79 17.99
CA GLU A 2 5.88 -6.87 18.57
C GLU A 2 5.20 -8.16 18.14
N LYS A 3 4.45 -8.81 19.05
CA LYS A 3 3.70 -10.01 18.70
C LYS A 3 2.59 -9.66 17.69
N PRO A 4 2.40 -10.46 16.63
CA PRO A 4 1.32 -10.21 15.69
C PRO A 4 -0.03 -10.33 16.39
N LYS A 5 -0.93 -9.36 16.15
CA LYS A 5 -2.31 -9.35 16.66
C LYS A 5 -3.29 -10.09 15.75
N LEU A 6 -2.82 -10.45 14.56
CA LEU A 6 -3.57 -11.15 13.52
C LEU A 6 -2.85 -12.45 13.15
N GLU A 7 -3.61 -13.45 12.73
CA GLU A 7 -3.08 -14.66 12.12
C GLU A 7 -3.83 -15.02 10.83
N LYS A 8 -3.15 -15.75 9.95
CA LYS A 8 -3.78 -16.39 8.80
C LYS A 8 -4.60 -17.59 9.27
N PHE A 9 -5.81 -17.74 8.73
CA PHE A 9 -6.66 -18.91 8.99
C PHE A 9 -7.40 -19.34 7.72
N TRP A 10 -8.01 -20.53 7.74
CA TRP A 10 -8.91 -20.97 6.68
C TRP A 10 -10.34 -20.52 6.99
N SER A 11 -10.90 -19.65 6.14
CA SER A 11 -12.30 -19.23 6.18
C SER A 11 -13.18 -20.25 5.45
N PRO A 12 -14.25 -20.74 6.08
CA PRO A 12 -15.30 -21.47 5.39
C PRO A 12 -15.75 -20.71 4.13
N SER A 13 -15.86 -21.44 3.02
CA SER A 13 -16.31 -20.98 1.69
C SER A 13 -15.55 -19.80 1.05
N ARG A 14 -14.44 -19.32 1.63
CA ARG A 14 -13.69 -18.14 1.14
C ARG A 14 -12.17 -18.33 1.03
N GLY A 15 -11.66 -19.53 1.34
CA GLY A 15 -10.23 -19.81 1.27
C GLY A 15 -9.48 -19.21 2.48
N ASN A 16 -8.34 -18.55 2.24
CA ASN A 16 -7.55 -17.97 3.33
C ASN A 16 -8.16 -16.64 3.83
N GLY A 17 -8.06 -16.37 5.12
CA GLY A 17 -8.43 -15.10 5.73
C GLY A 17 -7.45 -14.67 6.83
N LEU A 18 -7.70 -13.49 7.40
CA LEU A 18 -7.04 -12.97 8.60
C LEU A 18 -8.05 -12.90 9.75
N ARG A 19 -7.66 -13.33 10.94
CA ARG A 19 -8.47 -13.21 12.16
C ARG A 19 -7.66 -12.62 13.31
N ALA A 20 -8.37 -11.99 14.26
CA ALA A 20 -7.76 -11.40 15.44
C ALA A 20 -7.38 -12.48 16.48
N LEU A 21 -6.21 -12.30 17.09
CA LEU A 21 -5.71 -13.13 18.20
C LEU A 21 -6.07 -12.55 19.58
N ALA A 22 -6.52 -11.28 19.62
CA ALA A 22 -6.91 -10.57 20.83
C ALA A 22 -8.00 -9.53 20.51
N SER A 23 -8.64 -8.97 21.54
CA SER A 23 -9.59 -7.86 21.38
C SER A 23 -8.92 -6.65 20.73
N LEU A 24 -9.58 -6.06 19.73
CA LEU A 24 -9.11 -4.89 18.99
C LEU A 24 -9.91 -3.64 19.38
N ARG A 25 -9.27 -2.48 19.38
CA ARG A 25 -9.95 -1.18 19.61
C ARG A 25 -10.07 -0.37 18.31
N PRO A 26 -11.11 0.49 18.18
CA PRO A 26 -11.20 1.42 17.04
C PRO A 26 -9.94 2.29 16.92
N GLY A 27 -9.41 2.42 15.71
CA GLY A 27 -8.20 3.18 15.42
C GLY A 27 -6.87 2.45 15.68
N GLU A 28 -6.91 1.20 16.14
CA GLU A 28 -5.70 0.42 16.40
C GLU A 28 -4.98 -0.01 15.11
N LEU A 29 -3.68 0.25 15.02
CA LEU A 29 -2.84 -0.21 13.91
C LEU A 29 -2.60 -1.73 14.04
N LEU A 30 -3.14 -2.49 13.08
CA LEU A 30 -3.04 -3.96 13.07
C LEU A 30 -1.82 -4.47 12.30
N PHE A 31 -1.53 -3.86 11.16
CA PHE A 31 -0.41 -4.21 10.29
C PHE A 31 -0.10 -3.05 9.33
N ARG A 32 1.16 -2.95 8.88
CA ARG A 32 1.60 -2.04 7.82
C ARG A 32 2.57 -2.80 6.92
N SER A 33 2.46 -2.57 5.62
CA SER A 33 3.43 -3.06 4.64
C SER A 33 3.64 -2.02 3.56
N GLU A 34 4.87 -1.96 3.06
CA GLU A 34 5.13 -1.36 1.76
C GLU A 34 4.55 -2.27 0.66
N PRO A 35 4.14 -1.72 -0.50
CA PRO A 35 3.77 -2.54 -1.64
C PRO A 35 4.94 -3.43 -2.06
N LEU A 36 4.66 -4.66 -2.52
CA LEU A 36 5.70 -5.50 -3.12
C LEU A 36 6.31 -4.80 -4.36
N ALA A 37 5.44 -4.22 -5.17
CA ALA A 37 5.73 -3.29 -6.25
C ALA A 37 4.47 -2.44 -6.47
N TYR A 38 4.64 -1.22 -6.98
CA TYR A 38 3.53 -0.36 -7.36
C TYR A 38 3.94 0.59 -8.49
N THR A 39 2.95 1.15 -9.18
CA THR A 39 3.11 2.21 -10.17
C THR A 39 1.90 3.14 -10.12
N VAL A 40 2.02 4.34 -10.68
CA VAL A 40 0.92 5.31 -10.76
C VAL A 40 -0.15 4.84 -11.75
N CYS A 41 -1.43 5.13 -11.48
CA CYS A 41 -2.48 4.83 -12.46
C CYS A 41 -2.45 5.78 -13.66
N LYS A 42 -3.04 5.35 -14.77
CA LYS A 42 -3.02 6.10 -16.04
C LYS A 42 -3.56 7.52 -15.89
N GLU A 43 -4.63 7.70 -15.12
CA GLU A 43 -5.31 8.97 -14.92
C GLU A 43 -4.51 9.95 -14.05
N SER A 44 -3.48 9.47 -13.34
CA SER A 44 -2.66 10.27 -12.43
C SER A 44 -1.24 10.51 -12.94
N LEU A 45 -0.89 10.00 -14.13
CA LEU A 45 0.41 10.26 -14.77
C LEU A 45 0.61 11.76 -14.98
N GLY A 46 1.78 12.28 -14.60
CA GLY A 46 2.12 13.70 -14.68
C GLY A 46 1.38 14.61 -13.69
N VAL A 47 0.52 14.05 -12.82
CA VAL A 47 -0.23 14.81 -11.78
C VAL A 47 0.34 14.55 -10.38
N VAL A 48 0.88 13.34 -10.14
CA VAL A 48 1.55 12.97 -8.88
C VAL A 48 2.97 12.48 -9.14
N CYS A 49 3.83 12.54 -8.13
CA CYS A 49 5.13 11.88 -8.20
C CYS A 49 4.94 10.35 -8.29
N GLU A 50 5.55 9.71 -9.29
CA GLU A 50 5.43 8.25 -9.51
C GLU A 50 5.94 7.42 -8.33
N ARG A 51 6.82 7.99 -7.49
CA ARG A 51 7.32 7.34 -6.27
C ARG A 51 6.40 7.62 -5.08
N CYS A 52 6.39 8.83 -4.51
CA CYS A 52 5.66 9.02 -3.24
C CYS A 52 4.14 9.17 -3.40
N LEU A 53 3.61 9.19 -4.63
CA LEU A 53 2.19 9.38 -4.95
C LEU A 53 1.57 10.69 -4.42
N CYS A 54 2.40 11.61 -3.93
CA CYS A 54 1.97 12.93 -3.50
C CYS A 54 1.75 13.84 -4.71
N ARG A 55 0.71 14.68 -4.61
CA ARG A 55 0.55 15.84 -5.49
C ARG A 55 1.58 16.88 -5.08
N TYR A 56 2.52 17.15 -5.98
CA TYR A 56 3.30 18.38 -5.91
C TYR A 56 2.56 19.42 -6.77
N GLY A 57 2.82 20.71 -6.53
CA GLY A 57 2.31 21.77 -7.41
C GLY A 57 2.81 21.60 -8.86
N ALA A 58 2.68 22.64 -9.69
CA ALA A 58 2.90 22.57 -11.14
C ALA A 58 4.27 22.06 -11.65
N ASN A 59 5.21 21.69 -10.78
CA ASN A 59 6.61 21.41 -11.13
C ASN A 59 7.02 19.97 -10.78
N LEU A 60 6.35 18.97 -11.36
CA LEU A 60 6.89 17.60 -11.37
C LEU A 60 8.02 17.51 -12.40
N LEU A 61 9.18 17.03 -11.96
CA LEU A 61 10.28 16.71 -12.88
C LEU A 61 9.90 15.49 -13.71
N THR A 62 10.04 15.60 -15.03
CA THR A 62 9.86 14.48 -15.96
C THR A 62 11.20 13.77 -16.17
N CYS A 63 11.19 12.44 -16.14
CA CYS A 63 12.36 11.67 -16.55
C CYS A 63 12.69 11.96 -18.02
N VAL A 64 13.94 12.29 -18.31
CA VAL A 64 14.45 12.45 -19.67
C VAL A 64 15.42 11.31 -19.93
N CYS A 65 15.06 10.38 -20.81
CA CYS A 65 15.93 9.31 -21.27
C CYS A 65 16.51 9.71 -22.64
N PRO A 66 17.78 10.12 -22.74
CA PRO A 66 18.38 10.45 -24.03
C PRO A 66 18.51 9.19 -24.90
N GLY A 67 17.97 9.21 -26.12
CA GLY A 67 18.13 8.14 -27.09
C GLY A 67 17.09 7.02 -27.07
N MET A 68 15.96 7.21 -26.37
CA MET A 68 14.68 6.56 -26.72
C MET A 68 13.91 7.39 -27.74
#